data_AF-A0A0M9ETR9-F1
#
_entry.id   AF-A0A0M9ETR9-F1
#
_cell.length_a   1.000
_cell.length_b   1.000
_cell.length_c   1.000
_cell.angle_alpha   90.00
_cell.angle_beta   90.00
_cell.angle_gamma   90.00
#
_symmetry.space_group_name_H-M   'P 1'
#
loop_
_entity.id
_entity.type
_entity.pdbx_description
1 polymer ?
#
loop_
_entity_poly.entity_id
_entity_poly.type
_entity_poly.pdbx_seq_one_letter_code
_entity_poly.pdbx_strand_id
1 'polypeptide(L)'
;MENLKIHTVISSDYLVFDKSGKLPFSISFGLCRLLDGDTDPRNLGLKTTRSILDIPYALSHGLLSLQEDGKEVDVGQLKPTDPSIIDTPFQHLNSPVSRNDNIKKDWSVYHYHVHTDSELAALFKSGKKYTIRNKSGDLGEYMFINENGQLSKPDEAEKLCSSRANGRALFDVVEFLPWPPEMETAMKRCNGTEDDTLRLEITVAIKGNEAISVQTRGRQRFLSPSGPIEPEPGFPTQDARPRIIDPEKPTPAATIQIFHAATNKAVRGTTQPGVCGLYQKHDTRPKLETLTTLKPGEPVIRHVDVDDLVAKLPDGKFSLRMERRGMWWCVGDCEEFAAAGEDRVPSHLYNTKIPPVMLECGDVVEIEVKDGVAR
;
A
#
# COMPACT_ATOMS: atom_id res chain seq x y z
N MET A 1 -4.62 39.68 8.15
CA MET A 1 -4.50 38.66 7.09
C MET A 1 -5.73 37.77 7.22
N GLU A 2 -6.26 37.20 6.14
CA GLU A 2 -7.24 36.12 6.31
C GLU A 2 -6.51 34.93 6.95
N ASN A 3 -7.09 34.36 8.02
CA ASN A 3 -6.45 33.32 8.82
C ASN A 3 -5.91 32.20 7.91
N LEU A 4 -4.61 31.93 8.01
CA LEU A 4 -3.94 30.83 7.31
C LEU A 4 -4.63 29.50 7.68
N LYS A 5 -5.19 28.81 6.69
CA LYS A 5 -5.90 27.54 6.89
C LYS A 5 -5.26 26.39 6.14
N ILE A 6 -5.15 25.25 6.80
CA ILE A 6 -4.61 24.03 6.21
C ILE A 6 -5.75 23.09 5.84
N HIS A 7 -5.73 22.55 4.63
CA HIS A 7 -6.60 21.43 4.29
C HIS A 7 -6.06 20.17 4.94
N THR A 8 -6.88 19.46 5.72
CA THR A 8 -6.44 18.30 6.50
C THR A 8 -7.32 17.09 6.20
N VAL A 9 -6.68 15.95 5.91
CA VAL A 9 -7.33 14.64 5.76
C VAL A 9 -6.72 13.66 6.73
N ILE A 10 -7.56 13.00 7.53
CA ILE A 10 -7.14 11.93 8.44
C ILE A 10 -7.52 10.58 7.84
N SER A 11 -6.58 9.63 7.84
CA SER A 11 -6.80 8.24 7.42
C SER A 11 -5.97 7.29 8.28
N SER A 12 -6.28 5.99 8.26
CA SER A 12 -5.33 4.95 8.65
C SER A 12 -4.67 4.37 7.40
N ASP A 13 -3.43 3.92 7.51
CA ASP A 13 -2.73 3.21 6.43
C ASP A 13 -3.41 1.88 6.13
N TYR A 14 -3.93 1.18 7.13
CA TYR A 14 -4.70 -0.04 6.95
C TYR A 14 -6.09 0.05 7.58
N LEU A 15 -6.99 -0.81 7.10
CA LEU A 15 -8.32 -1.02 7.70
C LEU A 15 -8.28 -1.96 8.93
N VAL A 16 -7.09 -2.43 9.31
CA VAL A 16 -6.91 -3.36 10.44
C VAL A 16 -5.71 -2.93 11.27
N PHE A 17 -5.90 -2.91 12.59
CA PHE A 17 -4.82 -2.88 13.58
C PHE A 17 -4.59 -4.30 14.10
N ASP A 18 -3.38 -4.83 13.86
CA ASP A 18 -2.95 -6.17 14.28
C ASP A 18 -2.20 -6.07 15.61
N LYS A 19 -2.80 -6.57 16.69
CA LYS A 19 -2.18 -6.48 18.02
C LYS A 19 -0.88 -7.28 18.15
N SER A 20 -0.65 -8.26 17.29
CA SER A 20 0.62 -9.00 17.25
C SER A 20 1.79 -8.15 16.77
N GLY A 21 1.52 -7.01 16.11
CA GLY A 21 2.53 -6.09 15.58
C GLY A 21 3.18 -6.54 14.28
N LYS A 22 2.72 -7.64 13.67
CA LYS A 22 3.27 -8.14 12.41
C LYS A 22 2.91 -7.25 11.23
N LEU A 23 1.69 -6.72 11.20
CA LEU A 23 1.31 -5.64 10.29
C LEU A 23 1.62 -4.28 10.94
N PRO A 24 2.53 -3.46 10.37
CA PRO A 24 2.73 -2.10 10.85
C PRO A 24 1.47 -1.27 10.63
N PHE A 25 1.16 -0.40 11.59
CA PHE A 25 -0.06 0.42 11.54
C PHE A 25 0.23 1.85 11.91
N SER A 26 -0.38 2.76 11.15
CA SER A 26 -0.16 4.19 11.27
C SER A 26 -1.46 4.95 11.01
N ILE A 27 -1.64 6.01 11.77
CA ILE A 27 -2.64 7.02 11.46
C ILE A 27 -1.93 8.13 10.69
N SER A 28 -2.45 8.40 9.50
CA SER A 28 -1.87 9.32 8.54
C SER A 28 -2.66 10.63 8.47
N PHE A 29 -1.92 11.73 8.30
CA PHE A 29 -2.46 13.06 8.08
C PHE A 29 -1.96 13.58 6.74
N GLY A 30 -2.87 13.78 5.79
CA GLY A 30 -2.62 14.56 4.59
C GLY A 30 -2.84 16.03 4.89
N LEU A 31 -1.84 16.86 4.62
CA LEU A 31 -1.87 18.30 4.88
C LEU A 31 -1.51 19.07 3.62
N CYS A 32 -2.27 20.12 3.31
CA CYS A 32 -1.98 20.99 2.17
C CYS A 32 -2.39 22.43 2.45
N ARG A 33 -1.52 23.39 2.10
CA ARG A 33 -1.86 24.82 2.05
C ARG A 33 -2.59 25.12 0.75
N LEU A 34 -3.78 25.72 0.83
CA LEU A 34 -4.56 26.10 -0.34
C LEU A 34 -4.22 27.55 -0.72
N LEU A 35 -4.21 27.86 -2.02
CA LEU A 35 -3.96 29.23 -2.51
C LEU A 35 -5.09 30.21 -2.11
N ASP A 36 -6.26 29.70 -1.74
CA ASP A 36 -7.43 30.49 -1.38
C ASP A 36 -7.19 31.31 -0.09
N GLY A 37 -6.83 32.59 -0.27
CA GLY A 37 -6.51 33.54 0.81
C GLY A 37 -5.08 33.46 1.36
N ASP A 38 -4.28 32.46 0.96
CA ASP A 38 -2.90 32.30 1.42
C ASP A 38 -1.91 32.90 0.42
N THR A 39 -1.39 34.08 0.75
CA THR A 39 -0.40 34.80 -0.05
C THR A 39 1.01 34.75 0.53
N ASP A 40 1.27 33.95 1.58
CA ASP A 40 2.58 33.93 2.22
C ASP A 40 3.56 33.02 1.46
N PRO A 41 4.65 33.57 0.88
CA PRO A 41 5.59 32.81 0.07
C PRO A 41 6.48 31.86 0.89
N ARG A 42 6.55 32.02 2.21
CA ARG A 42 7.38 31.18 3.08
C ARG A 42 6.73 29.81 3.25
N ASN A 43 7.54 28.77 3.45
CA ASN A 43 7.03 27.44 3.83
C ASN A 43 6.56 27.46 5.30
N LEU A 44 5.81 26.44 5.70
CA LEU A 44 5.32 26.31 7.07
C LEU A 44 5.78 24.98 7.68
N GLY A 45 6.30 25.02 8.90
CA GLY A 45 6.60 23.84 9.73
C GLY A 45 5.55 23.69 10.83
N LEU A 46 4.70 22.67 10.72
CA LEU A 46 3.74 22.30 11.76
C LEU A 46 4.46 21.41 12.78
N LYS A 47 4.46 21.80 14.05
CA LYS A 47 5.14 21.02 15.08
C LYS A 47 4.52 19.62 15.18
N THR A 48 5.35 18.59 15.31
CA THR A 48 4.85 17.20 15.42
C THR A 48 4.47 16.83 16.85
N THR A 49 5.11 17.43 17.86
CA THR A 49 4.75 17.28 19.29
C THR A 49 3.65 18.25 19.71
N ARG A 50 2.80 17.84 20.66
CA ARG A 50 1.78 18.73 21.27
C ARG A 50 0.91 19.46 20.25
N SER A 51 0.61 18.78 19.15
CA SER A 51 -0.19 19.28 18.03
C SER A 51 -1.21 18.20 17.66
N ILE A 52 -1.98 18.44 16.59
CA ILE A 52 -2.88 17.40 16.07
C ILE A 52 -2.14 16.14 15.58
N LEU A 53 -0.85 16.26 15.27
CA LEU A 53 -0.01 15.16 14.75
C LEU A 53 0.48 14.22 15.87
N ASP A 54 0.53 14.69 17.12
CA ASP A 54 0.79 13.89 18.30
C ASP A 54 -0.53 13.29 18.80
N ILE A 55 -0.89 12.10 18.31
CA ILE A 55 -2.23 11.54 18.49
C ILE A 55 -2.64 11.37 19.96
N PRO A 56 -1.80 10.81 20.86
CA PRO A 56 -2.12 10.74 22.28
C PRO A 56 -2.41 12.11 22.92
N TYR A 57 -1.60 13.13 22.61
CA TYR A 57 -1.84 14.50 23.05
C TYR A 57 -3.15 15.05 22.46
N ALA A 58 -3.34 14.91 21.16
CA ALA A 58 -4.47 15.44 20.44
C ALA A 58 -5.79 14.84 20.93
N LEU A 59 -5.81 13.55 21.29
CA LEU A 59 -6.96 12.88 21.90
C LEU A 59 -7.23 13.41 23.32
N SER A 60 -6.24 13.41 24.20
CA SER A 60 -6.38 13.86 25.60
C SER A 60 -6.77 15.34 25.73
N HIS A 61 -6.40 16.18 24.75
CA HIS A 61 -6.70 17.62 24.74
C HIS A 61 -7.90 17.98 23.85
N GLY A 62 -8.64 16.99 23.34
CA GLY A 62 -9.87 17.21 22.60
C GLY A 62 -9.70 17.81 21.19
N LEU A 63 -8.50 17.73 20.61
CA LEU A 63 -8.25 18.06 19.20
C LEU A 63 -8.77 16.96 18.28
N LEU A 64 -8.60 15.70 18.71
CA LEU A 64 -9.15 14.50 18.08
C LEU A 64 -10.20 13.85 18.99
N SER A 65 -11.02 12.99 18.41
CA SER A 65 -11.92 12.08 19.13
C SER A 65 -11.61 10.64 18.76
N LEU A 66 -11.71 9.73 19.73
CA LEU A 66 -11.63 8.28 19.55
C LEU A 66 -12.99 7.66 19.86
N GLN A 67 -13.48 6.82 18.95
CA GLN A 67 -14.74 6.09 19.12
C GLN A 67 -14.52 4.57 19.00
N GLU A 68 -15.09 3.78 19.91
CA GLU A 68 -15.21 2.32 19.89
C GLU A 68 -16.66 1.95 19.54
N ASP A 69 -16.88 1.25 18.42
CA ASP A 69 -18.22 0.89 17.91
C ASP A 69 -19.21 2.09 17.88
N GLY A 70 -18.69 3.29 17.62
CA GLY A 70 -19.46 4.54 17.58
C GLY A 70 -19.67 5.25 18.93
N LYS A 71 -19.11 4.73 20.03
CA LYS A 71 -19.15 5.37 21.37
C LYS A 71 -17.82 6.02 21.70
N GLU A 72 -17.84 7.24 22.25
CA GLU A 72 -16.62 7.97 22.63
C GLU A 72 -15.86 7.23 23.74
N VAL A 73 -14.54 7.13 23.60
CA VAL A 73 -13.64 6.45 24.53
C VAL A 73 -12.99 7.50 25.44
N ASP A 74 -12.84 7.18 26.73
CA ASP A 74 -12.07 8.04 27.64
C ASP A 74 -10.58 7.97 27.31
N VAL A 75 -10.02 9.13 26.97
CA VAL A 75 -8.64 9.33 26.52
C VAL A 75 -7.88 10.33 27.41
N GLY A 76 -8.47 10.79 28.52
CA GLY A 76 -7.89 11.84 29.36
C GLY A 76 -6.57 11.44 30.04
N GLN A 77 -6.31 10.14 30.14
CA GLN A 77 -5.10 9.57 30.74
C GLN A 77 -3.93 9.40 29.75
N LEU A 78 -4.14 9.60 28.45
CA LEU A 78 -3.08 9.44 27.45
C LEU A 78 -2.02 10.51 27.61
N LYS A 79 -0.76 10.09 27.73
CA LYS A 79 0.37 11.02 27.76
C LYS A 79 0.82 11.39 26.35
N PRO A 80 1.35 12.60 26.15
CA PRO A 80 1.98 12.99 24.89
C PRO A 80 3.08 12.01 24.49
N THR A 81 3.30 11.87 23.20
CA THR A 81 4.40 11.05 22.67
C THR A 81 5.74 11.60 23.15
N ASP A 82 6.67 10.71 23.55
CA ASP A 82 8.01 11.12 23.96
C ASP A 82 8.73 11.81 22.79
N PRO A 83 9.22 13.05 22.95
CA PRO A 83 10.00 13.73 21.91
C PRO A 83 11.24 12.95 21.44
N SER A 84 11.77 12.04 22.26
CA SER A 84 12.96 11.24 21.93
C SER A 84 12.75 10.23 20.79
N ILE A 85 11.50 9.82 20.54
CA ILE A 85 11.14 8.85 19.49
C ILE A 85 10.58 9.53 18.23
N ILE A 86 10.62 10.86 18.16
CA ILE A 86 10.11 11.64 17.04
C ILE A 86 11.25 11.96 16.09
N ASP A 87 11.23 11.35 14.90
CA ASP A 87 12.26 11.53 13.87
C ASP A 87 12.29 12.94 13.27
N THR A 88 11.13 13.63 13.26
CA THR A 88 11.01 14.96 12.65
C THR A 88 10.26 15.93 13.58
N PRO A 89 10.86 17.04 14.01
CA PRO A 89 10.21 17.99 14.92
C PRO A 89 9.11 18.82 14.24
N PHE A 90 9.13 18.90 12.90
CA PHE A 90 8.17 19.64 12.09
C PHE A 90 7.75 18.88 10.84
N GLN A 91 6.45 18.87 10.58
CA GLN A 91 5.89 18.54 9.29
C GLN A 91 5.91 19.77 8.38
N HIS A 92 6.68 19.70 7.30
CA HIS A 92 6.85 20.78 6.35
C HIS A 92 5.65 20.85 5.38
N LEU A 93 5.14 22.05 5.13
CA LEU A 93 4.08 22.38 4.18
C LEU A 93 4.56 23.48 3.23
N ASN A 94 4.53 23.19 1.93
CA ASN A 94 4.98 24.13 0.90
C ASN A 94 4.04 25.33 0.77
N SER A 95 4.61 26.51 0.49
CA SER A 95 3.81 27.68 0.12
C SER A 95 3.00 27.44 -1.16
N PRO A 96 1.75 27.91 -1.24
CA PRO A 96 0.97 27.83 -2.47
C PRO A 96 1.32 28.93 -3.50
N VAL A 97 2.08 29.97 -3.13
CA VAL A 97 2.28 31.19 -3.94
C VAL A 97 2.99 30.93 -5.28
N SER A 98 3.93 29.98 -5.30
CA SER A 98 4.65 29.58 -6.52
C SER A 98 4.05 28.35 -7.20
N ARG A 99 2.89 27.86 -6.75
CA ARG A 99 2.29 26.62 -7.24
C ARG A 99 1.78 26.79 -8.68
N ASN A 100 2.43 26.08 -9.57
CA ASN A 100 2.15 26.00 -11.01
C ASN A 100 1.75 24.58 -11.45
N ASP A 101 1.77 23.62 -10.52
CA ASP A 101 1.53 22.20 -10.74
C ASP A 101 0.21 21.70 -10.10
N ASN A 102 -0.13 20.43 -10.32
CA ASN A 102 -1.30 19.79 -9.71
C ASN A 102 -1.17 19.76 -8.18
N ILE A 103 -2.17 20.32 -7.48
CA ILE A 103 -2.25 20.38 -6.01
C ILE A 103 -1.99 19.05 -5.31
N LYS A 104 -2.30 17.90 -5.93
CA LYS A 104 -2.03 16.58 -5.37
C LYS A 104 -0.55 16.35 -5.05
N LYS A 105 0.37 17.00 -5.76
CA LYS A 105 1.82 16.91 -5.52
C LYS A 105 2.30 17.72 -4.30
N ASP A 106 1.50 18.66 -3.83
CA ASP A 106 1.83 19.54 -2.71
C ASP A 106 1.22 19.09 -1.38
N TRP A 107 0.66 17.89 -1.34
CA TRP A 107 0.25 17.29 -0.09
C TRP A 107 1.46 16.72 0.63
N SER A 108 1.58 17.10 1.88
CA SER A 108 2.55 16.51 2.80
C SER A 108 1.83 15.49 3.66
N VAL A 109 2.37 14.27 3.72
CA VAL A 109 1.79 13.18 4.51
C VAL A 109 2.64 12.94 5.74
N TYR A 110 2.03 13.05 6.91
CA TYR A 110 2.62 12.65 8.18
C TYR A 110 2.04 11.29 8.61
N HIS A 111 2.90 10.38 9.09
CA HIS A 111 2.49 9.08 9.62
C HIS A 111 2.82 9.02 11.11
N TYR A 112 1.78 8.89 11.94
CA TYR A 112 1.95 8.55 13.35
C TYR A 112 1.89 7.03 13.48
N HIS A 113 3.03 6.40 13.74
CA HIS A 113 3.11 4.96 13.97
C HIS A 113 2.51 4.60 15.34
N VAL A 114 1.55 3.68 15.35
CA VAL A 114 0.96 3.18 16.59
C VAL A 114 1.66 1.88 16.96
N HIS A 115 2.59 1.97 17.91
CA HIS A 115 3.26 0.78 18.45
C HIS A 115 2.30 -0.04 19.31
N THR A 116 2.39 -1.36 19.23
CA THR A 116 1.48 -2.29 19.91
C THR A 116 1.60 -2.27 21.44
N ASP A 117 2.73 -1.81 21.95
CA ASP A 117 3.03 -1.63 23.38
C ASP A 117 2.73 -0.20 23.89
N SER A 118 2.23 0.70 23.05
CA SER A 118 1.90 2.08 23.44
C SER A 118 0.64 2.18 24.31
N GLU A 119 0.55 3.24 25.13
CA GLU A 119 -0.67 3.57 25.90
C GLU A 119 -1.90 3.73 24.99
N LEU A 120 -1.72 4.23 23.77
CA LEU A 120 -2.78 4.35 22.77
C LEU A 120 -3.26 2.98 22.29
N ALA A 121 -2.34 2.07 21.92
CA ALA A 121 -2.69 0.72 21.48
C ALA A 121 -3.37 -0.11 22.57
N ALA A 122 -3.06 0.15 23.85
CA ALA A 122 -3.71 -0.51 24.97
C ALA A 122 -5.24 -0.23 25.03
N LEU A 123 -5.71 0.89 24.48
CA LEU A 123 -7.14 1.20 24.37
C LEU A 123 -7.87 0.34 23.33
N PHE A 124 -7.13 -0.26 22.39
CA PHE A 124 -7.69 -0.99 21.25
C PHE A 124 -7.98 -2.46 21.63
N LYS A 125 -9.26 -2.80 21.77
CA LYS A 125 -9.74 -4.14 22.11
C LYS A 125 -9.99 -4.98 20.86
N SER A 126 -9.57 -6.24 20.90
CA SER A 126 -9.80 -7.21 19.83
C SER A 126 -11.28 -7.41 19.54
N GLY A 127 -11.65 -7.51 18.26
CA GLY A 127 -13.03 -7.66 17.78
C GLY A 127 -13.84 -6.36 17.77
N LYS A 128 -13.21 -5.21 18.04
CA LYS A 128 -13.86 -3.90 18.04
C LYS A 128 -13.47 -3.07 16.82
N LYS A 129 -14.34 -2.15 16.46
CA LYS A 129 -14.11 -1.17 15.41
C LYS A 129 -13.82 0.19 16.02
N TYR A 130 -12.73 0.82 15.58
CA TYR A 130 -12.35 2.15 16.05
C TYR A 130 -12.43 3.20 14.96
N THR A 131 -12.71 4.43 15.38
CA THR A 131 -12.68 5.60 14.50
C THR A 131 -12.00 6.77 15.19
N ILE A 132 -11.05 7.40 14.52
CA ILE A 132 -10.43 8.66 14.96
C ILE A 132 -10.80 9.78 14.00
N ARG A 133 -11.28 10.91 14.55
CA ARG A 133 -11.73 12.08 13.78
C ARG A 133 -11.23 13.38 14.37
N ASN A 134 -11.12 14.40 13.52
CA ASN A 134 -10.91 15.77 13.97
C ASN A 134 -12.13 16.28 14.77
N LYS A 135 -11.88 16.95 15.90
CA LYS A 135 -12.91 17.49 16.80
C LYS A 135 -12.89 19.02 16.88
N SER A 136 -11.70 19.65 16.96
CA SER A 136 -11.58 21.09 17.25
C SER A 136 -11.24 21.96 16.03
N GLY A 137 -10.67 21.39 14.97
CA GLY A 137 -10.09 22.14 13.85
C GLY A 137 -8.76 22.85 14.16
N ASP A 138 -8.31 22.87 15.41
CA ASP A 138 -7.01 23.42 15.83
C ASP A 138 -5.91 22.38 15.52
N LEU A 139 -4.87 22.82 14.80
CA LEU A 139 -3.77 21.97 14.38
C LEU A 139 -2.55 22.08 15.30
N GLY A 140 -2.48 23.09 16.15
CA GLY A 140 -1.37 23.34 17.07
C GLY A 140 -0.38 24.41 16.60
N GLU A 141 0.79 24.43 17.24
CA GLU A 141 1.85 25.41 17.00
C GLU A 141 2.52 25.22 15.63
N TYR A 142 2.82 26.33 14.95
CA TYR A 142 3.52 26.33 13.67
C TYR A 142 4.58 27.42 13.60
N MET A 143 5.46 27.27 12.62
CA MET A 143 6.53 28.22 12.34
C MET A 143 6.64 28.45 10.84
N PHE A 144 7.03 29.66 10.44
CA PHE A 144 7.40 29.95 9.06
C PHE A 144 8.86 29.55 8.81
N ILE A 145 9.10 28.95 7.66
CA ILE A 145 10.41 28.52 7.17
C ILE A 145 10.70 29.35 5.92
N ASN A 146 11.69 30.25 6.03
CA ASN A 146 12.07 31.08 4.89
C ASN A 146 12.91 30.30 3.86
N GLU A 147 13.24 30.93 2.73
CA GLU A 147 14.01 30.33 1.64
C GLU A 147 15.41 29.85 2.08
N ASN A 148 15.96 30.44 3.15
CA ASN A 148 17.24 30.06 3.74
C ASN A 148 17.11 28.94 4.79
N GLY A 149 15.91 28.36 4.96
CA GLY A 149 15.62 27.35 5.98
C GLY A 149 15.57 27.88 7.41
N GLN A 150 15.62 29.20 7.61
CA GLN A 150 15.53 29.80 8.93
C GLN A 150 14.07 29.85 9.40
N LEU A 151 13.97 29.59 10.71
CA LEU A 151 12.73 29.46 11.44
C LEU A 151 12.31 30.82 12.02
N SER A 152 11.09 31.24 11.71
CA SER A 152 10.48 32.46 12.26
C SER A 152 9.10 32.15 12.85
N LYS A 153 8.81 32.74 14.02
CA LYS A 153 7.48 32.62 14.63
C LYS A 153 6.49 33.49 13.84
N PRO A 154 5.20 33.13 13.83
CA PRO A 154 4.17 34.05 13.36
C PRO A 154 4.19 35.33 14.21
N ASP A 155 3.88 36.46 13.58
CA ASP A 155 3.90 37.79 14.23
C ASP A 155 2.76 37.94 15.26
N GLU A 156 1.74 37.08 15.19
CA GLU A 156 0.61 37.01 16.12
C GLU A 156 0.49 35.61 16.75
N ALA A 157 -0.18 35.50 17.90
CA ALA A 157 -0.54 34.22 18.53
C ALA A 157 -1.70 33.51 17.80
N GLU A 158 -1.74 33.61 16.47
CA GLU A 158 -2.73 32.96 15.65
C GLU A 158 -2.58 31.44 15.74
N LYS A 159 -3.69 30.75 15.97
CA LYS A 159 -3.74 29.28 15.94
C LYS A 159 -3.82 28.80 14.50
N LEU A 160 -3.00 27.83 14.13
CA LEU A 160 -3.15 27.19 12.84
C LEU A 160 -4.42 26.35 12.82
N CYS A 161 -5.34 26.68 11.92
CA CYS A 161 -6.64 26.03 11.85
C CYS A 161 -6.79 25.23 10.56
N SER A 162 -7.64 24.20 10.61
CA SER A 162 -8.06 23.47 9.42
C SER A 162 -9.16 24.24 8.67
N SER A 163 -9.07 24.35 7.34
CA SER A 163 -10.18 24.88 6.50
C SER A 163 -11.28 23.85 6.30
N ARG A 164 -10.89 22.58 6.19
CA ARG A 164 -11.75 21.40 6.06
C ARG A 164 -11.00 20.21 6.65
N ALA A 165 -11.56 19.62 7.72
CA ALA A 165 -11.10 18.35 8.23
C ALA A 165 -11.97 17.24 7.63
N ASN A 166 -11.52 16.67 6.53
CA ASN A 166 -12.18 15.54 5.87
C ASN A 166 -11.56 14.22 6.33
N GLY A 167 -12.28 13.12 6.09
CA GLY A 167 -11.78 11.78 6.39
C GLY A 167 -11.90 11.39 7.86
N ARG A 168 -11.43 10.16 8.13
CA ARG A 168 -11.35 9.54 9.46
C ARG A 168 -10.39 8.36 9.35
N ALA A 169 -9.60 8.10 10.39
CA ALA A 169 -8.95 6.81 10.51
C ALA A 169 -10.00 5.79 10.98
N LEU A 170 -10.22 4.73 10.19
CA LEU A 170 -11.23 3.71 10.44
C LEU A 170 -10.60 2.35 10.32
N PHE A 171 -10.62 1.57 11.41
CA PHE A 171 -9.96 0.28 11.43
C PHE A 171 -10.65 -0.68 12.40
N ASP A 172 -10.55 -1.96 12.11
CA ASP A 172 -10.94 -3.03 13.03
C ASP A 172 -9.70 -3.55 13.77
N VAL A 173 -9.88 -3.99 15.00
CA VAL A 173 -8.76 -4.52 15.81
C VAL A 173 -8.87 -6.03 15.89
N VAL A 174 -7.77 -6.71 15.57
CA VAL A 174 -7.67 -8.18 15.64
C VAL A 174 -6.50 -8.56 16.54
N GLU A 175 -6.61 -9.73 17.17
CA GLU A 175 -5.53 -10.25 18.02
C GLU A 175 -4.29 -10.59 17.18
N PHE A 176 -4.52 -11.29 16.07
CA PHE A 176 -3.50 -11.61 15.08
C PHE A 176 -4.15 -11.71 13.69
N LEU A 177 -3.44 -11.26 12.67
CA LEU A 177 -3.81 -11.51 11.27
C LEU A 177 -3.29 -12.86 10.81
N PRO A 178 -4.04 -13.62 9.98
CA PRO A 178 -3.47 -14.74 9.26
C PRO A 178 -2.40 -14.20 8.30
N TRP A 179 -1.22 -14.82 8.32
CA TRP A 179 -0.11 -14.43 7.46
C TRP A 179 0.17 -15.52 6.45
N PRO A 180 0.45 -15.19 5.18
CA PRO A 180 0.79 -16.20 4.20
C PRO A 180 2.09 -16.92 4.59
N PRO A 181 2.25 -18.20 4.18
CA PRO A 181 3.54 -18.85 4.22
C PRO A 181 4.56 -18.07 3.38
N GLU A 182 5.82 -18.16 3.75
CA GLU A 182 6.91 -17.56 2.97
C GLU A 182 6.97 -18.26 1.60
N MET A 183 7.21 -17.48 0.54
CA MET A 183 7.25 -17.98 -0.82
C MET A 183 8.62 -17.74 -1.41
N GLU A 184 9.18 -18.78 -2.03
CA GLU A 184 10.41 -18.70 -2.80
C GLU A 184 10.07 -18.75 -4.28
N THR A 185 10.54 -17.75 -5.03
CA THR A 185 10.42 -17.74 -6.48
C THR A 185 11.81 -17.69 -7.08
N ALA A 186 12.08 -18.60 -8.01
CA ALA A 186 13.27 -18.60 -8.84
C ALA A 186 12.87 -18.37 -10.31
N MET A 187 13.72 -17.65 -11.04
CA MET A 187 13.55 -17.40 -12.46
C MET A 187 14.87 -17.64 -13.18
N LYS A 188 14.85 -18.52 -14.17
CA LYS A 188 16.00 -18.77 -15.04
C LYS A 188 15.56 -18.88 -16.48
N ARG A 189 16.52 -18.79 -17.38
CA ARG A 189 16.30 -19.11 -18.78
C ARG A 189 16.32 -20.62 -19.00
N CYS A 190 15.45 -21.12 -19.86
CA CYS A 190 15.50 -22.50 -20.32
C CYS A 190 16.73 -22.71 -21.22
N ASN A 191 17.51 -23.76 -20.97
CA ASN A 191 18.56 -24.18 -21.88
C ASN A 191 17.91 -24.89 -23.09
N GLY A 192 18.31 -24.50 -24.30
CA GLY A 192 17.61 -24.81 -25.54
C GLY A 192 17.22 -26.28 -25.74
N THR A 193 15.92 -26.51 -25.90
CA THR A 193 15.35 -27.66 -26.60
C THR A 193 14.91 -27.16 -27.97
N GLU A 194 15.58 -27.60 -29.04
CA GLU A 194 15.29 -27.56 -30.50
C GLU A 194 14.58 -26.35 -31.16
N ASP A 195 13.69 -25.64 -30.47
CA ASP A 195 13.04 -24.38 -30.86
C ASP A 195 13.87 -23.17 -30.40
N ASP A 196 14.19 -22.26 -31.32
CA ASP A 196 14.88 -20.97 -31.10
C ASP A 196 14.08 -19.96 -30.22
N THR A 197 13.03 -20.39 -29.51
CA THR A 197 12.18 -19.52 -28.69
C THR A 197 12.84 -19.16 -27.36
N LEU A 198 12.83 -17.89 -26.98
CA LEU A 198 13.32 -17.44 -25.68
C LEU A 198 12.28 -17.74 -24.59
N ARG A 199 12.54 -18.80 -23.81
CA ARG A 199 11.68 -19.23 -22.70
C ARG A 199 12.33 -19.03 -21.35
N LEU A 200 11.53 -18.58 -20.38
CA LEU A 200 11.86 -18.53 -18.97
C LEU A 200 11.20 -19.70 -18.23
N GLU A 201 11.93 -20.32 -17.31
CA GLU A 201 11.38 -21.23 -16.30
C GLU A 201 11.23 -20.46 -15.00
N ILE A 202 10.01 -20.38 -14.50
CA ILE A 202 9.67 -19.75 -13.23
C ILE A 202 9.19 -20.84 -12.29
N THR A 203 9.89 -20.98 -11.17
CA THR A 203 9.59 -21.96 -10.13
C THR A 203 9.14 -21.24 -8.88
N VAL A 204 7.98 -21.62 -8.34
CA VAL A 204 7.41 -21.05 -7.12
C VAL A 204 7.16 -22.15 -6.11
N ALA A 205 7.76 -22.03 -4.93
CA ALA A 205 7.61 -22.94 -3.81
C ALA A 205 7.15 -22.18 -2.56
N ILE A 206 6.40 -22.85 -1.69
CA ILE A 206 5.99 -22.29 -0.39
C ILE A 206 6.72 -23.00 0.75
N LYS A 207 7.13 -22.23 1.75
CA LYS A 207 7.63 -22.72 3.04
C LYS A 207 6.48 -22.74 4.03
N GLY A 208 5.92 -23.92 4.25
CA GLY A 208 4.81 -24.14 5.17
C GLY A 208 4.48 -25.62 5.26
N ASN A 209 3.48 -25.96 6.06
CA ASN A 209 3.02 -27.34 6.23
C ASN A 209 1.63 -27.57 5.63
N GLU A 210 0.96 -26.50 5.22
CA GLU A 210 -0.40 -26.53 4.69
C GLU A 210 -0.41 -26.02 3.25
N ALA A 211 -1.28 -26.60 2.43
CA ALA A 211 -1.55 -26.07 1.10
C ALA A 211 -2.30 -24.74 1.21
N ILE A 212 -1.98 -23.83 0.29
CA ILE A 212 -2.73 -22.58 0.13
C ILE A 212 -3.25 -22.46 -1.30
N SER A 213 -4.39 -21.82 -1.44
CA SER A 213 -4.92 -21.43 -2.75
C SER A 213 -4.71 -19.94 -2.95
N VAL A 214 -4.07 -19.55 -4.05
CA VAL A 214 -3.80 -18.15 -4.42
C VAL A 214 -4.59 -17.76 -5.65
N GLN A 215 -5.13 -16.54 -5.68
CA GLN A 215 -5.84 -16.03 -6.85
C GLN A 215 -4.83 -15.49 -7.88
N THR A 216 -4.74 -16.11 -9.05
CA THR A 216 -3.76 -15.78 -10.09
C THR A 216 -4.29 -14.84 -11.16
N ARG A 217 -5.61 -14.68 -11.28
CA ARG A 217 -6.21 -13.76 -12.26
C ARG A 217 -7.53 -13.18 -11.77
N GLY A 218 -7.99 -12.14 -12.46
CA GLY A 218 -9.18 -11.40 -12.05
C GLY A 218 -8.90 -10.45 -10.89
N ARG A 219 -9.95 -9.79 -10.41
CA ARG A 219 -9.85 -8.71 -9.42
C ARG A 219 -9.37 -9.25 -8.08
N GLN A 220 -8.22 -8.75 -7.63
CA GLN A 220 -7.65 -9.07 -6.32
C GLN A 220 -8.26 -8.18 -5.22
N ARG A 221 -8.46 -8.75 -4.03
CA ARG A 221 -9.00 -8.04 -2.86
C ARG A 221 -8.30 -8.50 -1.59
N PHE A 222 -7.26 -7.78 -1.20
CA PHE A 222 -6.51 -8.01 0.02
C PHE A 222 -6.22 -6.68 0.71
N LEU A 223 -5.69 -6.75 1.92
CA LEU A 223 -5.29 -5.59 2.71
C LEU A 223 -4.12 -4.88 2.00
N SER A 224 -4.38 -3.67 1.51
CA SER A 224 -3.39 -2.80 0.90
C SER A 224 -3.28 -1.53 1.72
N PRO A 225 -2.09 -0.92 1.81
CA PRO A 225 -1.97 0.40 2.43
C PRO A 225 -2.83 1.40 1.64
N SER A 226 -3.51 2.29 2.35
CA SER A 226 -4.29 3.41 1.80
C SER A 226 -3.79 4.72 2.41
N GLY A 227 -3.32 5.62 1.57
CA GLY A 227 -2.90 6.96 1.97
C GLY A 227 -4.06 7.97 2.04
N PRO A 228 -3.84 9.13 2.68
CA PRO A 228 -4.85 10.20 2.76
C PRO A 228 -5.12 10.91 1.42
N ILE A 229 -4.30 10.63 0.39
CA ILE A 229 -4.40 11.19 -0.98
C ILE A 229 -4.81 10.10 -1.99
N GLU A 230 -4.86 8.84 -1.55
CA GLU A 230 -5.30 7.68 -2.33
C GLU A 230 -6.83 7.58 -2.27
N PRO A 231 -7.49 6.85 -3.20
CA PRO A 231 -8.94 6.64 -3.11
C PRO A 231 -9.34 6.03 -1.76
N GLU A 232 -10.58 6.29 -1.31
CA GLU A 232 -11.04 5.95 0.04
C GLU A 232 -10.70 4.51 0.49
N PRO A 233 -10.42 4.29 1.79
CA PRO A 233 -10.20 2.96 2.34
C PRO A 233 -11.33 1.99 1.95
N GLY A 234 -11.01 0.95 1.17
CA GLY A 234 -11.98 0.02 0.59
C GLY A 234 -12.00 -0.03 -0.94
N PHE A 235 -11.25 0.83 -1.63
CA PHE A 235 -10.92 0.68 -3.05
C PHE A 235 -9.58 -0.06 -3.19
N PRO A 236 -9.58 -1.41 -3.32
CA PRO A 236 -8.34 -2.17 -3.44
C PRO A 236 -7.59 -1.79 -4.72
N THR A 237 -6.28 -2.08 -4.74
CA THR A 237 -5.51 -2.12 -5.98
C THR A 237 -6.23 -3.04 -6.97
N GLN A 238 -6.90 -2.45 -7.97
CA GLN A 238 -7.72 -3.20 -8.93
C GLN A 238 -6.84 -3.84 -10.01
N ASP A 239 -5.87 -4.64 -9.58
CA ASP A 239 -4.97 -5.31 -10.50
C ASP A 239 -5.58 -6.65 -10.93
N ALA A 240 -6.30 -6.61 -12.06
CA ALA A 240 -6.91 -7.80 -12.66
C ALA A 240 -5.98 -8.59 -13.60
N ARG A 241 -4.74 -8.12 -13.81
CA ARG A 241 -3.80 -8.72 -14.78
C ARG A 241 -3.43 -10.15 -14.36
N PRO A 242 -3.32 -11.14 -15.26
CA PRO A 242 -2.89 -12.48 -14.86
C PRO A 242 -1.50 -12.48 -14.23
N ARG A 243 -1.30 -13.34 -13.24
CA ARG A 243 -0.02 -13.57 -12.56
C ARG A 243 0.73 -14.63 -13.34
N ILE A 244 2.05 -14.61 -13.27
CA ILE A 244 2.88 -15.49 -14.10
C ILE A 244 2.71 -16.98 -13.77
N ILE A 245 2.20 -17.29 -12.57
CA ILE A 245 1.85 -18.65 -12.13
C ILE A 245 0.46 -19.14 -12.56
N ASP A 246 -0.33 -18.30 -13.23
CA ASP A 246 -1.64 -18.69 -13.77
C ASP A 246 -1.49 -19.88 -14.73
N PRO A 247 -2.29 -20.95 -14.58
CA PRO A 247 -2.15 -22.15 -15.40
C PRO A 247 -2.64 -21.96 -16.84
N GLU A 248 -3.60 -21.06 -17.07
CA GLU A 248 -4.21 -20.89 -18.40
C GLU A 248 -3.62 -19.73 -19.20
N LYS A 249 -3.21 -18.64 -18.52
CA LYS A 249 -2.78 -17.39 -19.16
C LYS A 249 -1.54 -16.81 -18.46
N PRO A 250 -0.40 -17.50 -18.44
CA PRO A 250 0.85 -16.89 -17.99
C PRO A 250 1.14 -15.70 -18.92
N THR A 251 1.05 -14.47 -18.38
CA THR A 251 1.15 -13.24 -19.19
C THR A 251 2.46 -12.52 -18.88
N PRO A 252 3.56 -12.80 -19.62
CA PRO A 252 4.86 -12.16 -19.38
C PRO A 252 4.81 -10.65 -19.54
N ALA A 253 4.09 -10.12 -20.53
CA ALA A 253 3.93 -8.67 -20.69
C ALA A 253 3.24 -8.00 -19.49
N ALA A 254 2.49 -8.76 -18.69
CA ALA A 254 1.94 -8.26 -17.45
C ALA A 254 2.96 -8.33 -16.31
N THR A 255 3.93 -9.25 -16.29
CA THR A 255 4.71 -9.52 -15.06
C THR A 255 6.21 -9.27 -15.21
N ILE A 256 6.75 -9.24 -16.43
CA ILE A 256 8.18 -9.10 -16.69
C ILE A 256 8.49 -7.68 -17.19
N GLN A 257 9.54 -7.10 -16.63
CA GLN A 257 10.12 -5.82 -17.00
C GLN A 257 11.47 -6.03 -17.67
N ILE A 258 11.79 -5.18 -18.64
CA ILE A 258 13.08 -5.20 -19.35
C ILE A 258 13.85 -3.92 -19.03
N PHE A 259 15.08 -4.09 -18.57
CA PHE A 259 16.01 -3.00 -18.28
C PHE A 259 17.25 -3.12 -19.16
N HIS A 260 17.78 -1.99 -19.60
CA HIS A 260 19.07 -1.96 -20.27
C HIS A 260 20.18 -2.29 -19.25
N ALA A 261 21.01 -3.29 -19.52
CA ALA A 261 21.93 -3.83 -18.53
C ALA A 261 22.94 -2.79 -18.00
N ALA A 262 23.51 -1.97 -18.89
CA ALA A 262 24.53 -0.99 -18.48
C ALA A 262 24.00 0.24 -17.73
N THR A 263 22.76 0.67 -18.00
CA THR A 263 22.21 1.92 -17.44
C THR A 263 21.17 1.67 -16.38
N ASN A 264 20.70 0.43 -16.24
CA ASN A 264 19.60 0.03 -15.38
C ASN A 264 18.30 0.82 -15.64
N LYS A 265 18.17 1.45 -16.82
CA LYS A 265 16.95 2.16 -17.21
C LYS A 265 15.93 1.18 -17.75
N ALA A 266 14.68 1.33 -17.33
CA ALA A 266 13.57 0.55 -17.86
C ALA A 266 13.38 0.85 -19.36
N VAL A 267 13.45 -0.18 -20.19
CA VAL A 267 13.22 -0.12 -21.64
C VAL A 267 11.79 -0.52 -21.96
N ARG A 268 11.27 -1.52 -21.26
CA ARG A 268 9.85 -1.89 -21.28
C ARG A 268 9.37 -2.18 -19.87
N GLY A 269 8.34 -1.46 -19.45
CA GLY A 269 7.61 -1.76 -18.22
C GLY A 269 6.51 -2.78 -18.46
N THR A 270 5.91 -3.26 -17.38
CA THR A 270 4.72 -4.11 -17.43
C THR A 270 3.50 -3.35 -17.94
N THR A 271 2.61 -4.04 -18.64
CA THR A 271 1.33 -3.48 -19.08
C THR A 271 0.54 -2.93 -17.90
N GLN A 272 0.03 -1.70 -18.01
CA GLN A 272 -0.77 -1.08 -16.96
C GLN A 272 -2.17 -1.72 -16.90
N PRO A 273 -2.81 -1.80 -15.72
CA PRO A 273 -4.18 -2.27 -15.63
C PRO A 273 -5.11 -1.37 -16.47
N GLY A 274 -6.02 -1.99 -17.23
CA GLY A 274 -6.99 -1.26 -18.03
C GLY A 274 -8.03 -0.51 -17.18
N VAL A 275 -8.62 0.54 -17.75
CA VAL A 275 -9.73 1.29 -17.13
C VAL A 275 -11.04 0.50 -17.32
N CYS A 276 -11.34 -0.44 -16.41
CA CYS A 276 -12.59 -1.19 -16.38
C CYS A 276 -12.95 -1.52 -14.92
N GLY A 277 -14.13 -1.25 -14.37
CA GLY A 277 -15.46 -0.96 -14.90
C GLY A 277 -16.48 -1.07 -13.76
N LEU A 278 -17.62 -0.42 -13.94
CA LEU A 278 -18.82 -0.28 -13.09
C LEU A 278 -18.97 -1.27 -11.90
N TYR A 279 -19.32 -0.72 -10.73
CA TYR A 279 -19.65 -1.41 -9.49
C TYR A 279 -21.01 -2.12 -9.57
N GLN A 280 -21.10 -3.23 -10.28
CA GLN A 280 -22.26 -4.10 -10.13
C GLN A 280 -22.14 -4.92 -8.83
N LYS A 281 -23.25 -5.09 -8.11
CA LYS A 281 -23.37 -5.97 -6.95
C LYS A 281 -23.22 -7.43 -7.40
N HIS A 282 -21.99 -7.91 -7.47
CA HIS A 282 -21.68 -9.31 -7.74
C HIS A 282 -20.99 -9.93 -6.52
N ASP A 283 -21.13 -11.25 -6.37
CA ASP A 283 -20.35 -12.02 -5.40
C ASP A 283 -18.85 -11.81 -5.66
N THR A 284 -18.16 -11.27 -4.65
CA THR A 284 -16.75 -10.89 -4.73
C THR A 284 -15.79 -12.04 -4.41
N ARG A 285 -16.30 -13.20 -3.98
CA ARG A 285 -15.49 -14.40 -3.74
C ARG A 285 -14.79 -14.83 -5.04
N PRO A 286 -13.48 -15.16 -5.01
CA PRO A 286 -12.80 -15.68 -6.19
C PRO A 286 -13.47 -16.97 -6.67
N LYS A 287 -13.53 -17.14 -7.99
CA LYS A 287 -13.94 -18.41 -8.60
C LYS A 287 -12.79 -19.40 -8.55
N LEU A 288 -13.09 -20.69 -8.41
CA LEU A 288 -12.05 -21.72 -8.37
C LEU A 288 -11.19 -21.74 -9.65
N GLU A 289 -11.78 -21.46 -10.82
CA GLU A 289 -11.07 -21.32 -12.11
C GLU A 289 -10.03 -20.18 -12.16
N THR A 290 -9.99 -19.32 -11.14
CA THR A 290 -9.05 -18.20 -11.03
C THR A 290 -7.97 -18.42 -9.96
N LEU A 291 -7.96 -19.60 -9.34
CA LEU A 291 -7.05 -19.96 -8.28
C LEU A 291 -6.00 -20.96 -8.77
N THR A 292 -4.85 -20.96 -8.09
CA THR A 292 -3.82 -21.99 -8.17
C THR A 292 -3.53 -22.48 -6.76
N THR A 293 -3.53 -23.80 -6.55
CA THR A 293 -3.06 -24.40 -5.30
C THR A 293 -1.54 -24.44 -5.27
N LEU A 294 -0.93 -23.96 -4.18
CA LEU A 294 0.48 -24.13 -3.86
C LEU A 294 0.57 -25.14 -2.71
N LYS A 295 1.23 -26.28 -2.95
CA LYS A 295 1.41 -27.36 -1.98
C LYS A 295 2.83 -27.34 -1.40
N PRO A 296 3.01 -27.55 -0.08
CA PRO A 296 4.33 -27.70 0.50
C PRO A 296 5.13 -28.83 -0.16
N GLY A 297 6.38 -28.56 -0.51
CA GLY A 297 7.27 -29.55 -1.15
C GLY A 297 6.97 -29.83 -2.63
N GLU A 298 5.92 -29.24 -3.21
CA GLU A 298 5.55 -29.40 -4.61
C GLU A 298 5.62 -28.03 -5.32
N PRO A 299 6.77 -27.68 -5.91
CA PRO A 299 6.91 -26.38 -6.57
C PRO A 299 6.05 -26.29 -7.82
N VAL A 300 5.41 -25.14 -8.02
CA VAL A 300 4.75 -24.80 -9.29
C VAL A 300 5.80 -24.33 -10.27
N ILE A 301 5.92 -25.02 -11.40
CA ILE A 301 6.82 -24.66 -12.49
C ILE A 301 5.98 -24.13 -13.67
N ARG A 302 6.40 -22.99 -14.23
CA ARG A 302 5.82 -22.41 -15.44
C ARG A 302 6.92 -22.09 -16.43
N HIS A 303 6.70 -22.51 -17.67
CA HIS A 303 7.51 -22.12 -18.81
C HIS A 303 6.81 -20.97 -19.52
N VAL A 304 7.52 -19.87 -19.71
CA VAL A 304 6.96 -18.61 -20.20
C VAL A 304 7.76 -18.17 -21.41
N ASP A 305 7.09 -18.10 -22.56
CA ASP A 305 7.62 -17.52 -23.78
C ASP A 305 7.68 -15.99 -23.64
N VAL A 306 8.86 -15.41 -23.87
CA VAL A 306 9.08 -13.96 -23.80
C VAL A 306 9.46 -13.33 -25.14
N ASP A 307 9.34 -14.06 -26.25
CA ASP A 307 9.76 -13.60 -27.59
C ASP A 307 9.05 -12.29 -27.98
N ASP A 308 7.72 -12.24 -27.84
CA ASP A 308 6.94 -11.02 -28.10
C ASP A 308 7.37 -9.84 -27.22
N LEU A 309 7.78 -10.12 -25.99
CA LEU A 309 8.18 -9.10 -25.02
C LEU A 309 9.55 -8.50 -25.39
N VAL A 310 10.46 -9.29 -25.96
CA VAL A 310 11.82 -8.87 -26.37
C VAL A 310 11.89 -8.47 -27.85
N ALA A 311 10.85 -8.76 -28.64
CA ALA A 311 10.80 -8.41 -30.06
C ALA A 311 10.98 -6.90 -30.26
N LYS A 312 11.76 -6.50 -31.27
CA LYS A 312 12.05 -5.09 -31.62
C LYS A 312 12.82 -4.30 -30.56
N LEU A 313 13.52 -4.98 -29.64
CA LEU A 313 14.57 -4.32 -28.88
C LEU A 313 15.74 -3.96 -29.81
N PRO A 314 16.44 -2.84 -29.58
CA PRO A 314 17.67 -2.56 -30.29
C PRO A 314 18.77 -3.53 -29.85
N ASP A 315 19.81 -3.66 -30.67
CA ASP A 315 20.98 -4.45 -30.32
C ASP A 315 21.61 -3.96 -29.00
N GLY A 316 21.97 -4.91 -28.12
CA GLY A 316 22.49 -4.61 -26.80
C GLY A 316 22.21 -5.69 -25.76
N LYS A 317 22.63 -5.43 -24.52
CA LYS A 317 22.41 -6.33 -23.38
C LYS A 317 21.28 -5.83 -22.51
N PHE A 318 20.36 -6.73 -22.17
CA PHE A 318 19.19 -6.42 -21.35
C PHE A 318 19.05 -7.40 -20.20
N SER A 319 18.33 -6.95 -19.17
CA SER A 319 17.99 -7.75 -18.01
C SER A 319 16.48 -7.83 -17.88
N LEU A 320 15.97 -9.06 -17.75
CA LEU A 320 14.58 -9.38 -17.51
C LEU A 320 14.39 -9.57 -16.01
N ARG A 321 13.40 -8.88 -15.45
CA ARG A 321 13.08 -8.91 -14.02
C ARG A 321 11.59 -9.09 -13.81
N MET A 322 11.22 -9.79 -12.75
CA MET A 322 9.83 -9.95 -12.38
C MET A 322 9.33 -8.75 -11.58
N GLU A 323 8.20 -8.18 -11.96
CA GLU A 323 7.50 -7.16 -11.19
C GLU A 323 6.86 -7.82 -9.96
N ARG A 324 7.11 -7.24 -8.78
CA ARG A 324 6.51 -7.63 -7.50
C ARG A 324 4.98 -7.46 -7.54
N ARG A 325 4.23 -8.52 -7.18
CA ARG A 325 2.76 -8.51 -7.21
C ARG A 325 2.11 -9.23 -6.04
N GLY A 326 1.11 -8.59 -5.44
CA GLY A 326 0.27 -9.22 -4.43
C GLY A 326 -0.80 -10.14 -5.03
N MET A 327 -1.11 -11.22 -4.31
CA MET A 327 -2.18 -12.16 -4.59
C MET A 327 -3.02 -12.38 -3.34
N TRP A 328 -4.34 -12.42 -3.50
CA TRP A 328 -5.25 -12.91 -2.47
C TRP A 328 -5.03 -14.41 -2.25
N TRP A 329 -5.22 -14.89 -1.03
CA TRP A 329 -4.96 -16.29 -0.67
C TRP A 329 -5.86 -16.79 0.45
N CYS A 330 -5.95 -18.11 0.60
CA CYS A 330 -6.51 -18.78 1.77
C CYS A 330 -5.86 -20.16 1.97
N VAL A 331 -6.01 -20.74 3.16
CA VAL A 331 -5.60 -22.12 3.44
C VAL A 331 -6.57 -23.10 2.78
N GLY A 332 -6.03 -24.17 2.19
CA GLY A 332 -6.80 -25.24 1.56
C GLY A 332 -6.54 -25.40 0.06
N ASP A 333 -7.03 -26.51 -0.49
CA ASP A 333 -6.87 -26.89 -1.91
C ASP A 333 -8.13 -26.57 -2.73
N CYS A 334 -7.93 -26.00 -3.92
CA CYS A 334 -8.99 -25.77 -4.90
C CYS A 334 -9.76 -27.04 -5.29
N GLU A 335 -9.10 -28.20 -5.36
CA GLU A 335 -9.74 -29.49 -5.68
C GLU A 335 -10.70 -29.92 -4.56
N GLU A 336 -10.33 -29.69 -3.30
CA GLU A 336 -11.19 -29.97 -2.14
C GLU A 336 -12.40 -29.03 -2.11
N PHE A 337 -12.19 -27.75 -2.43
CA PHE A 337 -13.30 -26.79 -2.55
C PHE A 337 -14.28 -27.21 -3.65
N ALA A 338 -13.78 -27.66 -4.80
CA ALA A 338 -14.60 -28.14 -5.89
C ALA A 338 -15.37 -29.43 -5.53
N ALA A 339 -14.70 -30.36 -4.84
CA ALA A 339 -15.33 -31.62 -4.37
C ALA A 339 -16.47 -31.37 -3.37
N ALA A 340 -16.42 -30.27 -2.62
CA ALA A 340 -17.51 -29.83 -1.74
C ALA A 340 -18.71 -29.21 -2.50
N GLY A 341 -18.65 -29.13 -3.84
CA GLY A 341 -19.71 -28.60 -4.69
C GLY A 341 -19.71 -27.08 -4.86
N GLU A 342 -18.63 -26.40 -4.48
CA GLU A 342 -18.49 -24.95 -4.65
C GLU A 342 -17.87 -24.61 -6.02
N ASP A 343 -18.36 -23.56 -6.68
CA ASP A 343 -17.73 -22.96 -7.88
C ASP A 343 -16.78 -21.80 -7.53
N ARG A 344 -16.74 -21.45 -6.24
CA ARG A 344 -16.02 -20.31 -5.66
C ARG A 344 -15.35 -20.72 -4.35
N VAL A 345 -14.51 -19.84 -3.82
CA VAL A 345 -13.97 -20.00 -2.47
C VAL A 345 -15.13 -20.13 -1.46
N PRO A 346 -15.07 -21.08 -0.52
CA PRO A 346 -16.02 -21.17 0.59
C PRO A 346 -16.14 -19.84 1.35
N SER A 347 -17.38 -19.44 1.67
CA SER A 347 -17.65 -18.12 2.26
C SER A 347 -16.89 -17.84 3.56
N HIS A 348 -16.68 -18.87 4.39
CA HIS A 348 -15.98 -18.77 5.67
C HIS A 348 -14.46 -18.59 5.53
N LEU A 349 -13.88 -18.94 4.38
CA LEU A 349 -12.45 -18.74 4.07
C LEU A 349 -12.19 -17.39 3.37
N TYR A 350 -13.23 -16.76 2.84
CA TYR A 350 -13.10 -15.51 2.11
C TYR A 350 -12.98 -14.31 3.04
N ASN A 351 -11.76 -13.76 3.15
CA ASN A 351 -11.47 -12.55 3.90
C ASN A 351 -10.64 -11.58 3.06
N THR A 352 -11.10 -10.33 2.94
CA THR A 352 -10.39 -9.27 2.20
C THR A 352 -9.43 -8.48 3.10
N LYS A 353 -9.50 -8.66 4.41
CA LYS A 353 -8.65 -8.01 5.42
C LYS A 353 -7.48 -8.91 5.80
N ILE A 354 -6.80 -9.44 4.78
CA ILE A 354 -5.61 -10.27 4.94
C ILE A 354 -4.46 -9.65 4.14
N PRO A 355 -3.21 -9.74 4.62
CA PRO A 355 -2.04 -9.39 3.82
C PRO A 355 -1.97 -10.26 2.55
N PRO A 356 -1.50 -9.72 1.42
CA PRO A 356 -1.29 -10.52 0.21
C PRO A 356 -0.14 -11.51 0.36
N VAL A 357 -0.20 -12.62 -0.38
CA VAL A 357 1.00 -13.37 -0.77
C VAL A 357 1.73 -12.53 -1.82
N MET A 358 3.02 -12.28 -1.61
CA MET A 358 3.83 -11.47 -2.53
C MET A 358 4.58 -12.35 -3.52
N LEU A 359 4.16 -12.33 -4.78
CA LEU A 359 4.89 -12.91 -5.90
C LEU A 359 6.02 -11.98 -6.32
N GLU A 360 7.22 -12.32 -5.93
CA GLU A 360 8.44 -11.57 -6.20
C GLU A 360 9.62 -12.51 -6.41
N CYS A 361 10.57 -12.09 -7.25
CA CYS A 361 11.74 -12.87 -7.60
C CYS A 361 12.94 -11.93 -7.64
N GLY A 362 14.00 -12.29 -6.91
CA GLY A 362 15.25 -11.54 -6.89
C GLY A 362 16.16 -11.85 -8.07
N ASP A 363 15.90 -12.94 -8.80
CA ASP A 363 16.72 -13.35 -9.93
C ASP A 363 16.58 -12.39 -11.12
N VAL A 364 17.68 -12.28 -11.85
CA VAL A 364 17.77 -11.47 -13.07
C VAL A 364 18.21 -12.38 -14.21
N VAL A 365 17.45 -12.41 -15.29
CA VAL A 365 17.82 -13.15 -16.50
C VAL A 365 18.40 -12.17 -17.51
N GLU A 366 19.64 -12.39 -17.91
CA GLU A 366 20.30 -11.58 -18.93
C GLU A 366 20.05 -12.13 -20.33
N ILE A 367 19.84 -11.22 -21.28
CA ILE A 367 19.74 -11.53 -22.71
C ILE A 367 20.63 -10.57 -23.51
N GLU A 368 21.08 -11.04 -24.66
CA GLU A 368 21.78 -10.23 -25.66
C GLU A 368 20.97 -10.19 -26.95
N VAL A 369 20.64 -9.00 -27.42
CA VAL A 369 20.00 -8.78 -28.72
C VAL A 369 21.08 -8.42 -29.73
N LYS A 370 21.15 -9.18 -30.82
CA LYS A 370 22.03 -8.93 -31.97
C LYS A 370 21.29 -9.20 -33.26
N ASP A 371 21.39 -8.29 -34.23
CA ASP A 371 20.72 -8.40 -35.53
C ASP A 371 19.20 -8.65 -35.39
N GLY A 372 18.60 -8.08 -34.33
CA GLY A 372 17.18 -8.26 -34.02
C GLY A 372 16.79 -9.61 -33.40
N VAL A 373 17.74 -10.49 -33.08
CA VAL A 373 17.51 -11.78 -32.43
C VAL A 373 17.95 -11.70 -30.97
N ALA A 374 17.05 -12.03 -30.04
CA ALA A 374 17.36 -12.12 -28.62
C ALA A 374 17.93 -13.50 -28.27
N ARG A 375 19.09 -13.52 -27.61
CA ARG A 375 19.85 -14.72 -27.28
C ARG A 375 20.42 -14.71 -25.89
#